data_AF-Q1ILY0-F1
#
_entry.id   AF-Q1ILY0-F1
#
_cell.length_a   1.000
_cell.length_b   1.000
_cell.length_c   1.000
_cell.angle_alpha   90.00
_cell.angle_beta   90.00
_cell.angle_gamma   90.00
#
_symmetry.space_group_name_H-M   'P 1'
#
loop_
_entity.id
_entity.type
_entity.pdbx_description
1 polymer ?
#
loop_
_entity_poly.entity_id
_entity_poly.type
_entity_poly.pdbx_seq_one_letter_code
_entity_poly.pdbx_strand_id
1 'polypeptide(L)'
;MSKLALLKVSSALLALTLGSLLTAPAFAANQVDLHTRKVSKDYLKKFAPKSGLQAGKNAVLKKNGAVRANSGVSGVDTLENWTDSFTEPGFDNAGNPQSVWPYAMVGNAPESHRTTVINAPIIPVTLQVVDASGNVVHDPDTGAPLIQKVTPDIVNAVFGSPLFEPFPYTSGFGQFNDQMQRAEFWDRLHHGHGWESESGWHTLMSPRLKRTRTMSIPESDVLYALNADGTCCEFLLVDNNTFTAALFPPTFPVDNTTVIGAAELAGDMRTRDLTSFLFNNVYLIDLSTGSCCVLGFHEYDFEPGVPSNGNLPRLYVMDYSSWISPGLFNGGFQDITAMSHEISETFNDPFVNNWTPWWLSLDPNTGFGLCQDNLETGDVIEVLSNNVTYSVGLNNRTYHLQNEALFPWFAFESPSPARLGAYSFPDETTLTTLSPSNLLPGCTPAP
;
A
#
# COMPACT_ATOMS: atom_id res chain seq x y z
N MET A 1 -66.59 -0.61 25.91
CA MET A 1 -66.38 -0.83 27.36
C MET A 1 -64.94 -0.45 27.65
N SER A 2 -64.71 0.84 27.93
CA SER A 2 -64.34 1.41 29.26
C SER A 2 -62.82 1.39 29.49
N LYS A 3 -62.11 2.49 29.82
CA LYS A 3 -62.50 3.86 30.17
C LYS A 3 -61.27 4.76 29.99
N LEU A 4 -61.56 5.99 29.56
CA LEU A 4 -60.73 7.19 29.59
C LEU A 4 -60.49 7.66 31.05
N ALA A 5 -59.33 8.26 31.36
CA ALA A 5 -59.22 9.27 32.43
C ALA A 5 -57.99 10.18 32.25
N LEU A 6 -58.25 11.42 31.84
CA LEU A 6 -57.40 12.59 32.10
C LEU A 6 -57.32 12.86 33.61
N LEU A 7 -56.20 13.43 34.09
CA LEU A 7 -56.24 14.40 35.18
C LEU A 7 -55.24 15.55 34.96
N LYS A 8 -55.72 16.76 35.27
CA LYS A 8 -55.11 18.08 35.05
C LYS A 8 -54.23 18.52 36.23
N VAL A 9 -53.17 19.25 35.87
CA VAL A 9 -52.63 20.52 36.44
C VAL A 9 -52.40 20.63 37.96
N SER A 10 -51.17 20.99 38.34
CA SER A 10 -50.97 22.04 39.34
C SER A 10 -49.65 22.79 39.10
N SER A 11 -49.76 24.11 39.03
CA SER A 11 -48.67 25.08 38.93
C SER A 11 -48.16 25.43 40.32
N ALA A 12 -46.84 25.42 40.53
CA ALA A 12 -46.20 26.09 41.66
C ALA A 12 -44.99 26.90 41.16
N LEU A 13 -45.03 28.19 41.49
CA LEU A 13 -44.02 29.22 41.27
C LEU A 13 -42.91 29.14 42.36
N LEU A 14 -41.82 29.90 42.16
CA LEU A 14 -40.63 30.15 43.00
C LEU A 14 -39.48 29.13 42.86
N ALA A 15 -38.21 29.50 42.66
CA ALA A 15 -37.54 30.79 42.79
C ALA A 15 -36.31 30.86 41.86
N LEU A 16 -36.00 32.06 41.36
CA LEU A 16 -34.72 32.39 40.75
C LEU A 16 -33.60 32.21 41.80
N THR A 17 -32.65 31.33 41.51
CA THR A 17 -31.29 31.43 42.05
C THR A 17 -30.37 31.83 40.91
N LEU A 18 -29.84 33.05 40.99
CA LEU A 18 -28.66 33.48 40.23
C LEU A 18 -27.50 32.56 40.64
N GLY A 19 -27.26 31.50 39.89
CA GLY A 19 -26.04 30.73 39.94
C GLY A 19 -24.96 31.48 39.19
N SER A 20 -23.95 31.94 39.92
CA SER A 20 -22.68 32.46 39.42
C SER A 20 -22.16 31.61 38.25
N LEU A 21 -22.02 32.23 37.08
CA LEU A 21 -21.17 31.73 35.99
C LEU A 21 -19.74 31.65 36.51
N LEU A 22 -19.38 30.49 37.07
CA LEU A 22 -17.99 30.06 37.13
C LEU A 22 -17.61 29.75 35.68
N THR A 23 -16.96 30.72 35.04
CA THR A 23 -16.17 30.44 33.84
C THR A 23 -15.16 29.35 34.23
N ALA A 24 -15.42 28.12 33.80
CA ALA A 24 -14.38 27.10 33.80
C ALA A 24 -13.20 27.70 33.02
N PRO A 25 -11.96 27.60 33.53
CA PRO A 25 -10.82 28.00 32.73
C PRO A 25 -10.88 27.15 31.46
N ALA A 26 -10.92 27.81 30.31
CA ALA A 26 -10.61 27.15 29.06
C ALA A 26 -9.26 26.48 29.30
N PHE A 27 -9.23 25.14 29.27
CA PHE A 27 -7.98 24.42 29.18
C PHE A 27 -7.32 24.96 27.92
N ALA A 28 -6.29 25.80 28.08
CA ALA A 28 -5.40 26.11 26.98
C ALA A 28 -4.83 24.76 26.57
N ALA A 29 -5.28 24.23 25.43
CA ALA A 29 -4.59 23.13 24.79
C ALA A 29 -3.13 23.60 24.68
N ASN A 30 -2.19 22.82 25.24
CA ASN A 30 -0.78 23.11 25.08
C ASN A 30 -0.52 23.14 23.56
N GLN A 31 -0.32 24.33 23.01
CA GLN A 31 -0.02 24.52 21.60
C GLN A 31 1.28 23.77 21.29
N VAL A 32 1.29 22.94 20.24
CA VAL A 32 2.51 22.24 19.85
C VAL A 32 3.52 23.27 19.35
N ASP A 33 4.74 23.21 19.86
CA ASP A 33 5.83 24.03 19.33
C ASP A 33 6.30 23.44 17.99
N LEU A 34 5.80 24.00 16.89
CA LEU A 34 6.15 23.57 15.54
C LEU A 34 7.64 23.71 15.20
N HIS A 35 8.42 24.52 15.92
CA HIS A 35 9.88 24.55 15.73
C HIS A 35 10.52 23.20 16.06
N THR A 36 9.95 22.46 17.02
CA THR A 36 10.43 21.12 17.40
C THR A 36 10.05 20.03 16.41
N ARG A 37 9.07 20.31 15.53
CA ARG A 37 8.55 19.38 14.50
C ARG A 37 9.22 19.59 13.15
N LYS A 38 9.87 20.73 12.94
CA LYS A 38 10.61 21.06 11.74
C LYS A 38 11.97 20.37 11.73
N VAL A 39 12.24 19.59 10.69
CA VAL A 39 13.51 18.88 10.48
C VAL A 39 14.27 19.43 9.27
N SER A 40 15.55 19.07 9.17
CA SER A 40 16.35 19.39 7.98
C SER A 40 15.80 18.68 6.74
N LYS A 41 15.95 19.29 5.55
CA LYS A 41 15.65 18.65 4.26
C LYS A 41 16.46 17.36 4.02
N ASP A 42 17.64 17.24 4.64
CA ASP A 42 18.49 16.05 4.53
C ASP A 42 18.12 14.95 5.54
N TYR A 43 17.06 15.14 6.34
CA TYR A 43 16.67 14.20 7.39
C TYR A 43 16.36 12.80 6.86
N LEU A 44 15.80 12.67 5.64
CA LEU A 44 15.46 11.40 5.03
C LEU A 44 16.66 10.62 4.49
N LYS A 45 17.76 11.30 4.15
CA LYS A 45 18.97 10.68 3.54
C LYS A 45 19.70 9.69 4.43
N LYS A 46 19.40 9.68 5.74
CA LYS A 46 19.99 8.75 6.71
C LYS A 46 19.19 7.46 6.87
N PHE A 47 17.99 7.38 6.30
CA PHE A 47 17.15 6.20 6.40
C PHE A 47 17.24 5.39 5.11
N ALA A 48 17.23 4.07 5.27
CA ALA A 48 16.84 3.19 4.17
C ALA A 48 15.32 3.36 3.99
N PRO A 49 14.85 3.62 2.76
CA PRO A 49 13.42 3.59 2.48
C PRO A 49 12.88 2.19 2.75
N LYS A 50 11.65 2.14 3.24
CA LYS A 50 10.89 0.91 3.41
C LYS A 50 9.52 1.09 2.77
N SER A 51 8.99 0.03 2.23
CA SER A 51 7.57 -0.11 1.92
C SER A 51 7.03 -1.21 2.82
N GLY A 52 5.72 -1.21 3.05
CA GLY A 52 5.09 -2.13 3.97
C GLY A 52 4.91 -1.60 5.41
N LEU A 53 3.65 -1.62 5.83
CA LEU A 53 3.20 -1.46 7.20
C LEU A 53 2.08 -2.50 7.39
N GLN A 54 2.19 -3.40 8.37
CA GLN A 54 1.04 -4.25 8.73
C GLN A 54 0.02 -3.39 9.49
N ALA A 55 -0.86 -2.70 8.75
CA ALA A 55 -1.96 -1.94 9.31
C ALA A 55 -3.01 -2.93 9.86
N GLY A 56 -2.94 -3.20 11.17
CA GLY A 56 -4.01 -3.82 11.97
C GLY A 56 -4.81 -4.91 11.26
N LYS A 57 -4.26 -6.14 11.18
CA LYS A 57 -4.88 -7.36 10.64
C LYS A 57 -6.36 -7.49 11.01
N ASN A 58 -7.27 -7.00 10.17
CA ASN A 58 -8.61 -7.53 10.07
C ASN A 58 -8.56 -8.74 9.12
N ALA A 59 -7.70 -9.72 9.43
CA ALA A 59 -7.51 -10.93 8.65
C ALA A 59 -8.78 -11.81 8.75
N VAL A 60 -9.77 -11.50 7.92
CA VAL A 60 -10.99 -12.29 7.80
C VAL A 60 -10.77 -13.51 6.91
N LEU A 61 -9.80 -13.42 6.00
CA LEU A 61 -9.33 -14.57 5.23
C LEU A 61 -8.32 -15.38 6.06
N LYS A 62 -8.72 -16.60 6.42
CA LYS A 62 -7.79 -17.62 6.95
C LYS A 62 -6.81 -18.03 5.86
N LYS A 63 -5.65 -18.60 6.26
CA LYS A 63 -4.72 -19.29 5.34
C LYS A 63 -5.53 -20.07 4.31
N ASN A 64 -5.29 -19.79 3.03
CA ASN A 64 -5.90 -20.56 1.95
C ASN A 64 -5.53 -22.05 2.18
N GLY A 65 -6.44 -22.98 1.85
CA GLY A 65 -6.10 -24.41 1.84
C GLY A 65 -5.24 -24.73 0.61
N ALA A 66 -4.69 -25.94 0.49
CA ALA A 66 -4.14 -26.38 -0.80
C ALA A 66 -5.25 -26.34 -1.87
N VAL A 67 -5.13 -25.46 -2.86
CA VAL A 67 -6.09 -25.32 -3.97
C VAL A 67 -5.30 -25.44 -5.26
N ARG A 68 -5.85 -26.17 -6.24
CA ARG A 68 -5.38 -26.07 -7.64
C ARG A 68 -5.77 -24.69 -8.19
N ALA A 69 -5.06 -24.18 -9.20
CA ALA A 69 -5.47 -23.04 -10.02
C ALA A 69 -7.01 -22.98 -10.18
N ASN A 70 -7.64 -22.06 -9.47
CA ASN A 70 -9.10 -21.91 -9.41
C ASN A 70 -9.49 -20.44 -9.61
N SER A 71 -10.76 -20.18 -9.93
CA SER A 71 -11.31 -18.83 -10.11
C SER A 71 -11.46 -18.11 -8.76
N GLY A 72 -10.33 -17.69 -8.22
CA GLY A 72 -10.21 -16.77 -7.10
C GLY A 72 -10.62 -17.30 -5.72
N VAL A 73 -10.39 -16.46 -4.71
CA VAL A 73 -10.78 -16.70 -3.33
C VAL A 73 -12.30 -16.79 -3.24
N SER A 74 -12.79 -17.95 -2.82
CA SER A 74 -14.23 -18.19 -2.70
C SER A 74 -14.84 -17.50 -1.48
N GLY A 75 -16.10 -17.06 -1.61
CA GLY A 75 -16.87 -16.58 -0.46
C GLY A 75 -16.63 -15.11 -0.09
N VAL A 76 -15.98 -14.34 -0.96
CA VAL A 76 -15.77 -12.89 -0.80
C VAL A 76 -16.14 -12.13 -2.07
N ASP A 77 -16.54 -10.87 -1.89
CA ASP A 77 -16.75 -9.90 -2.95
C ASP A 77 -15.52 -9.00 -3.05
N THR A 78 -14.70 -9.26 -4.06
CA THR A 78 -13.42 -8.59 -4.29
C THR A 78 -13.03 -8.64 -5.77
N LEU A 79 -11.91 -8.02 -6.14
CA LEU A 79 -11.43 -7.93 -7.51
C LEU A 79 -11.17 -9.31 -8.13
N GLU A 80 -11.11 -9.37 -9.46
CA GLU A 80 -10.81 -10.63 -10.16
C GLU A 80 -9.43 -11.11 -9.71
N ASN A 81 -9.38 -12.33 -9.16
CA ASN A 81 -8.16 -12.97 -8.69
C ASN A 81 -8.21 -14.47 -8.99
N TRP A 82 -7.08 -15.14 -8.83
CA TRP A 82 -6.95 -16.59 -8.96
C TRP A 82 -6.16 -17.14 -7.78
N THR A 83 -6.38 -18.41 -7.45
CA THR A 83 -5.68 -19.08 -6.33
C THR A 83 -4.98 -20.32 -6.81
N ASP A 84 -3.81 -20.62 -6.27
CA ASP A 84 -3.08 -21.86 -6.53
C ASP A 84 -2.19 -22.21 -5.32
N SER A 85 -1.31 -23.19 -5.45
CA SER A 85 -0.33 -23.52 -4.41
C SER A 85 0.96 -24.06 -4.97
N PHE A 86 2.07 -23.83 -4.27
CA PHE A 86 3.35 -24.47 -4.53
C PHE A 86 3.77 -25.37 -3.37
N THR A 87 4.73 -26.26 -3.64
CA THR A 87 5.25 -27.21 -2.65
C THR A 87 6.73 -26.96 -2.42
N GLU A 88 7.09 -26.55 -1.20
CA GLU A 88 8.47 -26.34 -0.78
C GLU A 88 8.60 -26.62 0.72
N PRO A 89 9.53 -27.46 1.21
CA PRO A 89 9.72 -27.66 2.64
C PRO A 89 10.10 -26.39 3.39
N GLY A 90 9.39 -26.07 4.48
CA GLY A 90 9.70 -24.95 5.35
C GLY A 90 8.97 -25.04 6.69
N PHE A 91 8.83 -23.91 7.37
CA PHE A 91 8.20 -23.82 8.68
C PHE A 91 7.19 -22.68 8.72
N ASP A 92 6.07 -22.90 9.40
CA ASP A 92 5.12 -21.82 9.68
C ASP A 92 5.67 -20.85 10.76
N ASN A 93 4.92 -19.76 11.01
CA ASN A 93 5.22 -18.78 12.05
C ASN A 93 5.39 -19.35 13.48
N ALA A 94 4.89 -20.57 13.75
CA ALA A 94 5.05 -21.27 15.03
C ALA A 94 6.20 -22.28 15.02
N GLY A 95 6.95 -22.38 13.91
CA GLY A 95 8.04 -23.33 13.75
C GLY A 95 7.58 -24.77 13.47
N ASN A 96 6.32 -24.98 13.06
CA ASN A 96 5.85 -26.29 12.63
C ASN A 96 6.22 -26.53 11.17
N PRO A 97 6.68 -27.73 10.79
CA PRO A 97 6.92 -28.06 9.40
C PRO A 97 5.67 -27.84 8.52
N GLN A 98 5.85 -27.11 7.43
CA GLN A 98 4.85 -26.87 6.39
C GLN A 98 5.50 -27.12 5.04
N SER A 99 4.77 -27.67 4.08
CA SER A 99 5.32 -27.91 2.74
C SER A 99 4.43 -27.48 1.59
N VAL A 100 3.20 -27.05 1.88
CA VAL A 100 2.27 -26.56 0.86
C VAL A 100 1.93 -25.13 1.21
N TRP A 101 2.08 -24.25 0.22
CA TRP A 101 1.97 -22.80 0.36
C TRP A 101 0.96 -22.31 -0.67
N PRO A 102 -0.28 -22.06 -0.23
CA PRO A 102 -1.31 -21.55 -1.10
C PRO A 102 -1.25 -20.04 -1.20
N TYR A 103 -1.58 -19.54 -2.38
CA TYR A 103 -1.52 -18.11 -2.68
C TYR A 103 -2.73 -17.69 -3.52
N ALA A 104 -3.02 -16.39 -3.50
CA ALA A 104 -3.98 -15.73 -4.38
C ALA A 104 -3.31 -14.57 -5.11
N MET A 105 -3.56 -14.37 -6.40
CA MET A 105 -2.97 -13.28 -7.19
C MET A 105 -4.01 -12.56 -8.02
N VAL A 106 -3.76 -11.30 -8.33
CA VAL A 106 -4.68 -10.47 -9.14
C VAL A 106 -4.79 -11.03 -10.56
N GLY A 107 -6.00 -11.04 -11.13
CA GLY A 107 -6.27 -11.46 -12.50
C GLY A 107 -6.89 -12.85 -12.64
N ASN A 108 -6.85 -13.37 -13.87
CA ASN A 108 -7.14 -14.78 -14.14
C ASN A 108 -5.85 -15.61 -14.00
N ALA A 109 -5.94 -16.93 -13.89
CA ALA A 109 -4.74 -17.79 -13.88
C ALA A 109 -3.98 -17.75 -15.22
N PRO A 110 -2.65 -17.95 -15.25
CA PRO A 110 -1.84 -17.94 -16.47
C PRO A 110 -2.34 -18.87 -17.59
N GLU A 111 -2.87 -20.05 -17.24
CA GLU A 111 -3.41 -21.05 -18.17
C GLU A 111 -4.76 -20.65 -18.78
N SER A 112 -5.36 -19.56 -18.33
CA SER A 112 -6.61 -19.08 -18.93
C SER A 112 -6.38 -18.55 -20.33
N HIS A 113 -5.19 -18.05 -20.64
CA HIS A 113 -4.88 -17.31 -21.87
C HIS A 113 -5.85 -16.15 -22.13
N ARG A 114 -6.39 -15.56 -21.05
CA ARG A 114 -7.34 -14.45 -21.10
C ARG A 114 -6.70 -13.19 -20.53
N THR A 115 -7.01 -12.07 -21.17
CA THR A 115 -6.75 -10.75 -20.62
C THR A 115 -7.79 -10.42 -19.55
N THR A 116 -7.30 -10.01 -18.39
CA THR A 116 -8.07 -9.34 -17.35
C THR A 116 -7.77 -7.85 -17.40
N VAL A 117 -8.80 -7.01 -17.28
CA VAL A 117 -8.63 -5.56 -17.11
C VAL A 117 -9.26 -5.17 -15.78
N ILE A 118 -8.43 -4.73 -14.83
CA ILE A 118 -8.84 -4.24 -13.52
C ILE A 118 -9.01 -2.73 -13.60
N ASN A 119 -10.09 -2.19 -13.04
CA ASN A 119 -10.19 -0.74 -12.88
C ASN A 119 -9.19 -0.30 -11.81
N ALA A 120 -8.40 0.73 -12.11
CA ALA A 120 -7.39 1.27 -11.20
C ALA A 120 -7.66 2.74 -10.86
N PRO A 121 -8.70 3.06 -10.07
CA PRO A 121 -8.95 4.44 -9.68
C PRO A 121 -7.78 5.01 -8.88
N ILE A 122 -7.33 6.21 -9.26
CA ILE A 122 -6.31 6.96 -8.54
C ILE A 122 -7.01 8.10 -7.81
N ILE A 123 -6.94 8.07 -6.48
CA ILE A 123 -7.49 9.10 -5.59
C ILE A 123 -6.33 9.93 -5.07
N PRO A 124 -6.12 11.17 -5.56
CA PRO A 124 -5.12 12.05 -4.97
C PRO A 124 -5.56 12.45 -3.56
N VAL A 125 -4.63 12.46 -2.62
CA VAL A 125 -4.90 12.89 -1.23
C VAL A 125 -4.11 14.15 -0.93
N THR A 126 -4.84 15.19 -0.53
CA THR A 126 -4.25 16.40 0.07
C THR A 126 -4.13 16.18 1.56
N LEU A 127 -2.90 16.16 2.07
CA LEU A 127 -2.65 16.12 3.50
C LEU A 127 -2.56 17.54 4.05
N GLN A 128 -3.26 17.81 5.15
CA GLN A 128 -3.17 19.07 5.86
C GLN A 128 -2.86 18.81 7.33
N VAL A 129 -1.93 19.58 7.88
CA VAL A 129 -1.62 19.54 9.31
C VAL A 129 -2.54 20.52 10.03
N VAL A 130 -3.20 20.07 11.09
CA VAL A 130 -4.21 20.86 11.81
C VAL A 130 -3.92 20.99 13.30
N ASP A 131 -4.38 22.08 13.89
CA ASP A 131 -4.39 22.31 15.34
C ASP A 131 -5.53 21.53 16.02
N ALA A 132 -5.60 21.61 17.35
CA ALA A 132 -6.66 20.98 18.14
C ALA A 132 -8.09 21.51 17.82
N SER A 133 -8.20 22.66 17.14
CA SER A 133 -9.48 23.23 16.69
C SER A 133 -9.81 22.85 15.24
N GLY A 134 -8.94 22.11 14.55
CA GLY A 134 -9.10 21.70 13.16
C GLY A 134 -8.67 22.75 12.13
N ASN A 135 -8.00 23.83 12.54
CA ASN A 135 -7.47 24.83 11.60
C ASN A 135 -6.12 24.37 11.05
N VAL A 136 -5.86 24.65 9.77
CA VAL A 136 -4.55 24.41 9.18
C VAL A 136 -3.48 25.22 9.90
N VAL A 137 -2.41 24.54 10.32
CA VAL A 137 -1.28 25.19 10.98
C VAL A 137 -0.31 25.77 9.95
N HIS A 138 0.46 26.77 10.38
CA HIS A 138 1.42 27.46 9.55
C HIS A 138 2.83 27.33 10.14
N ASP A 139 3.83 27.16 9.28
CA ASP A 139 5.22 27.20 9.71
C ASP A 139 5.53 28.54 10.41
N PRO A 140 6.14 28.51 11.61
CA PRO A 140 6.31 29.71 12.44
C PRO A 140 7.32 30.72 11.86
N ASP A 141 8.24 30.29 11.00
CA ASP A 141 9.28 31.15 10.42
C ASP A 141 8.82 31.85 9.13
N THR A 142 8.09 31.12 8.29
CA THR A 142 7.72 31.52 6.92
C THR A 142 6.25 31.89 6.78
N GLY A 143 5.40 31.46 7.70
CA GLY A 143 3.95 31.56 7.60
C GLY A 143 3.33 30.64 6.54
N ALA A 144 4.10 29.72 5.95
CA ALA A 144 3.59 28.80 4.95
C ALA A 144 2.56 27.84 5.56
N PRO A 145 1.36 27.66 4.96
CA PRO A 145 0.39 26.70 5.45
C PRO A 145 0.93 25.28 5.25
N LEU A 146 0.83 24.42 6.27
CA LEU A 146 1.29 23.05 6.19
C LEU A 146 0.26 22.16 5.47
N ILE A 147 0.21 22.31 4.14
CA ILE A 147 -0.67 21.54 3.24
C ILE A 147 0.17 20.93 2.11
N GLN A 148 0.17 19.60 2.05
CA GLN A 148 0.84 18.84 0.99
C GLN A 148 -0.19 18.36 -0.03
N LYS A 149 -0.03 18.80 -1.28
CA LYS A 149 -0.97 18.51 -2.37
C LYS A 149 -0.32 17.63 -3.42
N VAL A 150 -1.11 16.73 -3.99
CA VAL A 150 -0.80 16.10 -5.28
C VAL A 150 -1.16 17.09 -6.39
N THR A 151 -0.17 17.50 -7.18
CA THR A 151 -0.37 18.45 -8.28
C THR A 151 -0.88 17.74 -9.54
N PRO A 152 -1.50 18.46 -10.49
CA PRO A 152 -1.83 17.90 -11.80
C PRO A 152 -0.62 17.31 -12.54
N ASP A 153 0.58 17.88 -12.35
CA ASP A 153 1.81 17.37 -12.98
C ASP A 153 2.21 16.00 -12.41
N ILE A 154 2.04 15.79 -11.11
CA ILE A 154 2.26 14.48 -10.48
C ILE A 154 1.24 13.47 -11.02
N VAL A 155 -0.05 13.84 -11.07
CA VAL A 155 -1.09 12.98 -11.65
C VAL A 155 -0.74 12.62 -13.10
N ASN A 156 -0.40 13.59 -13.93
CA ASN A 156 -0.04 13.36 -15.34
C ASN A 156 1.20 12.47 -15.47
N ALA A 157 2.20 12.64 -14.59
CA ALA A 157 3.39 11.79 -14.57
C ALA A 157 3.03 10.35 -14.19
N VAL A 158 2.21 10.14 -13.15
CA VAL A 158 1.75 8.80 -12.77
C VAL A 158 1.00 8.13 -13.92
N PHE A 159 0.03 8.82 -14.53
CA PHE A 159 -0.74 8.27 -15.66
C PHE A 159 0.13 7.97 -16.88
N GLY A 160 1.14 8.80 -17.16
CA GLY A 160 2.06 8.60 -18.28
C GLY A 160 3.22 7.65 -17.99
N SER A 161 3.19 6.94 -16.86
CA SER A 161 4.25 6.04 -16.41
C SER A 161 4.04 4.60 -16.92
N PRO A 162 5.09 3.75 -16.89
CA PRO A 162 4.99 2.35 -17.28
C PRO A 162 4.01 1.51 -16.45
N LEU A 163 3.52 2.02 -15.31
CA LEU A 163 2.46 1.35 -14.54
C LEU A 163 1.15 1.32 -15.31
N PHE A 164 0.90 2.32 -16.17
CA PHE A 164 -0.36 2.45 -16.88
C PHE A 164 -0.21 2.56 -18.40
N GLU A 165 0.97 2.93 -18.88
CA GLU A 165 1.32 2.96 -20.30
C GLU A 165 2.25 1.79 -20.64
N PRO A 166 2.14 1.23 -21.86
CA PRO A 166 2.96 0.08 -22.23
C PRO A 166 4.43 0.48 -22.49
N PHE A 167 5.35 -0.38 -22.04
CA PHE A 167 6.79 -0.24 -22.22
C PHE A 167 7.41 -1.60 -22.64
N PRO A 168 8.51 -1.63 -23.42
CA PRO A 168 9.19 -2.87 -23.78
C PRO A 168 10.02 -3.43 -22.62
N TYR A 169 9.71 -4.66 -22.22
CA TYR A 169 10.44 -5.48 -21.26
C TYR A 169 10.92 -6.78 -21.91
N THR A 170 11.76 -7.54 -21.20
CA THR A 170 12.22 -8.86 -21.66
C THR A 170 11.08 -9.88 -21.78
N SER A 171 10.01 -9.72 -21.00
CA SER A 171 8.78 -10.52 -21.08
C SER A 171 7.81 -10.09 -22.19
N GLY A 172 7.97 -8.90 -22.80
CA GLY A 172 7.12 -8.42 -23.89
C GLY A 172 6.87 -6.92 -23.86
N PHE A 173 5.75 -6.48 -24.44
CA PHE A 173 5.33 -5.07 -24.46
C PHE A 173 4.02 -4.92 -23.66
N GLY A 174 4.02 -4.08 -22.63
CA GLY A 174 2.86 -3.92 -21.75
C GLY A 174 3.16 -3.09 -20.51
N GLN A 175 2.19 -3.05 -19.58
CA GLN A 175 2.34 -2.37 -18.29
C GLN A 175 3.31 -3.14 -17.38
N PHE A 176 4.01 -2.43 -16.50
CA PHE A 176 5.03 -3.01 -15.61
C PHE A 176 4.55 -4.27 -14.86
N ASN A 177 3.44 -4.17 -14.14
CA ASN A 177 2.84 -5.25 -13.34
C ASN A 177 2.41 -6.44 -14.21
N ASP A 178 1.83 -6.18 -15.39
CA ASP A 178 1.43 -7.21 -16.36
C ASP A 178 2.66 -7.97 -16.88
N GLN A 179 3.72 -7.25 -17.19
CA GLN A 179 4.95 -7.82 -17.73
C GLN A 179 5.76 -8.54 -16.65
N MET A 180 5.65 -8.12 -15.39
CA MET A 180 6.20 -8.85 -14.24
C MET A 180 5.48 -10.18 -14.03
N GLN A 181 4.13 -10.18 -13.96
CA GLN A 181 3.35 -11.42 -13.84
C GLN A 181 3.64 -12.40 -14.99
N ARG A 182 3.77 -11.88 -16.21
CA ARG A 182 4.18 -12.70 -17.37
C ARG A 182 5.61 -13.22 -17.26
N ALA A 183 6.52 -12.48 -16.63
CA ALA A 183 7.89 -12.92 -16.42
C ALA A 183 7.97 -14.07 -15.42
N GLU A 184 7.27 -13.99 -14.28
CA GLU A 184 7.33 -15.02 -13.24
C GLU A 184 6.63 -16.34 -13.61
N PHE A 185 5.55 -16.29 -14.38
CA PHE A 185 4.81 -17.49 -14.83
C PHE A 185 5.13 -17.90 -16.27
N TRP A 186 6.34 -17.57 -16.75
CA TRP A 186 6.70 -17.70 -18.15
C TRP A 186 6.46 -19.11 -18.72
N ASP A 187 6.79 -20.16 -17.98
CA ASP A 187 6.60 -21.57 -18.37
C ASP A 187 5.13 -22.02 -18.46
N ARG A 188 4.23 -21.30 -17.80
CA ARG A 188 2.77 -21.54 -17.83
C ARG A 188 2.08 -20.83 -19.00
N LEU A 189 2.78 -19.94 -19.71
CA LEU A 189 2.21 -19.20 -20.83
C LEU A 189 2.22 -20.03 -22.11
N HIS A 190 1.19 -19.85 -22.95
CA HIS A 190 1.27 -20.27 -24.33
C HIS A 190 2.11 -19.28 -25.13
N HIS A 191 3.27 -19.72 -25.59
CA HIS A 191 4.12 -18.95 -26.49
C HIS A 191 3.68 -19.23 -27.94
N GLY A 192 2.88 -18.35 -28.52
CA GLY A 192 2.66 -18.34 -29.97
C GLY A 192 3.99 -18.22 -30.73
N HIS A 193 4.00 -18.55 -32.02
CA HIS A 193 5.18 -18.34 -32.85
C HIS A 193 5.33 -16.85 -33.21
N GLY A 194 6.46 -16.24 -32.84
CA GLY A 194 6.85 -14.87 -33.27
C GLY A 194 6.45 -13.75 -32.32
N TRP A 195 6.58 -12.50 -32.79
CA TRP A 195 6.22 -11.25 -32.07
C TRP A 195 4.70 -11.04 -31.96
N GLU A 196 3.88 -11.94 -32.52
CA GLU A 196 2.41 -11.97 -32.37
C GLU A 196 1.96 -12.60 -31.03
N SER A 197 2.87 -12.73 -30.05
CA SER A 197 2.61 -13.26 -28.70
C SER A 197 1.73 -12.34 -27.82
N GLU A 198 1.09 -11.33 -28.41
CA GLU A 198 0.13 -10.41 -27.79
C GLU A 198 -1.28 -11.02 -27.65
N SER A 199 -1.58 -12.15 -28.29
CA SER A 199 -2.79 -12.93 -27.98
C SER A 199 -2.50 -13.89 -26.83
N GLY A 200 -2.74 -13.47 -25.59
CA GLY A 200 -2.37 -14.26 -24.42
C GLY A 200 -2.93 -13.77 -23.09
N TRP A 201 -2.42 -14.38 -22.03
CA TRP A 201 -2.73 -14.00 -20.66
C TRP A 201 -2.10 -12.65 -20.33
N HIS A 202 -2.93 -11.74 -19.81
CA HIS A 202 -2.55 -10.40 -19.39
C HIS A 202 -3.39 -9.98 -18.20
N THR A 203 -2.82 -9.16 -17.31
CA THR A 203 -3.54 -8.54 -16.20
C THR A 203 -3.26 -7.04 -16.21
N LEU A 204 -4.07 -6.30 -16.94
CA LEU A 204 -3.90 -4.87 -17.19
C LEU A 204 -4.71 -4.03 -16.21
N MET A 205 -4.22 -2.82 -15.92
CA MET A 205 -4.91 -1.80 -15.17
C MET A 205 -5.47 -0.72 -16.10
N SER A 206 -6.69 -0.25 -15.80
CA SER A 206 -7.31 0.90 -16.48
C SER A 206 -7.43 2.06 -15.49
N PRO A 207 -6.50 3.04 -15.52
CA PRO A 207 -6.47 4.09 -14.53
C PRO A 207 -7.59 5.11 -14.73
N ARG A 208 -8.15 5.63 -13.64
CA ARG A 208 -9.12 6.73 -13.69
C ARG A 208 -8.90 7.71 -12.56
N LEU A 209 -8.76 8.99 -12.88
CA LEU A 209 -8.63 10.02 -11.86
C LEU A 209 -9.96 10.18 -11.14
N LYS A 210 -9.92 10.08 -9.82
CA LYS A 210 -11.07 10.29 -8.93
C LYS A 210 -10.95 11.63 -8.21
N ARG A 211 -12.02 11.96 -7.47
CA ARG A 211 -12.06 13.18 -6.68
C ARG A 211 -10.95 13.18 -5.64
N THR A 212 -10.18 14.26 -5.58
CA THR A 212 -9.20 14.50 -4.52
C THR A 212 -9.86 14.47 -3.14
N ARG A 213 -9.24 13.74 -2.20
CA ARG A 213 -9.66 13.66 -0.80
C ARG A 213 -8.72 14.47 0.09
N THR A 214 -9.20 14.82 1.27
CA THR A 214 -8.40 15.57 2.26
C THR A 214 -8.20 14.70 3.48
N MET A 215 -6.96 14.59 3.93
CA MET A 215 -6.55 13.94 5.17
C MET A 215 -6.07 15.02 6.14
N SER A 216 -6.67 15.09 7.32
CA SER A 216 -6.24 16.00 8.38
C SER A 216 -5.40 15.24 9.41
N ILE A 217 -4.18 15.71 9.67
CA ILE A 217 -3.27 15.12 10.65
C ILE A 217 -3.00 16.15 11.76
N PRO A 218 -3.09 15.78 13.05
CA PRO A 218 -2.72 16.68 14.15
C PRO A 218 -1.24 17.12 14.08
N GLU A 219 -0.98 18.37 14.44
CA GLU A 219 0.39 18.92 14.52
C GLU A 219 1.32 18.14 15.47
N SER A 220 0.77 17.40 16.44
CA SER A 220 1.51 16.51 17.35
C SER A 220 2.04 15.24 16.69
N ASP A 221 1.60 14.90 15.47
CA ASP A 221 1.84 13.60 14.86
C ASP A 221 2.56 13.70 13.51
N VAL A 222 3.18 14.86 13.24
CA VAL A 222 3.95 15.11 12.00
C VAL A 222 5.36 15.66 12.26
N LEU A 223 6.35 15.26 11.47
CA LEU A 223 7.59 16.02 11.26
C LEU A 223 7.58 16.56 9.83
N TYR A 224 8.19 17.72 9.59
CA TYR A 224 8.16 18.33 8.25
C TYR A 224 9.45 19.02 7.89
N ALA A 225 9.72 19.12 6.59
CA ALA A 225 10.72 20.02 6.03
C ALA A 225 10.06 20.90 4.96
N LEU A 226 10.46 22.18 4.92
CA LEU A 226 10.02 23.09 3.86
C LEU A 226 10.87 22.93 2.61
N ASN A 227 10.28 23.27 1.47
CA ASN A 227 11.00 23.48 0.23
C ASN A 227 12.06 24.58 0.40
N ALA A 228 13.05 24.62 -0.50
CA ALA A 228 14.11 25.62 -0.46
C ALA A 228 13.60 27.09 -0.55
N ASP A 229 12.41 27.29 -1.13
CA ASP A 229 11.76 28.60 -1.23
C ASP A 229 10.89 28.96 0.00
N GLY A 230 10.87 28.11 1.02
CA GLY A 230 10.09 28.29 2.24
C GLY A 230 8.62 27.87 2.13
N THR A 231 8.19 27.29 1.00
CA THR A 231 6.84 26.75 0.86
C THR A 231 6.69 25.36 1.47
N CYS A 232 5.46 24.97 1.81
CA CYS A 232 5.17 23.61 2.25
C CYS A 232 4.93 22.66 1.07
N CYS A 233 5.41 21.43 1.14
CA CYS A 233 6.54 20.99 1.95
C CYS A 233 7.45 20.14 1.06
N GLU A 234 8.74 20.13 1.39
CA GLU A 234 9.70 19.21 0.78
C GLU A 234 9.26 17.78 1.11
N PHE A 235 8.85 17.53 2.35
CA PHE A 235 8.14 16.33 2.77
C PHE A 235 7.36 16.51 4.08
N LEU A 236 6.41 15.61 4.32
CA LEU A 236 5.77 15.36 5.61
C LEU A 236 6.04 13.92 6.06
N LEU A 237 6.45 13.74 7.32
CA LEU A 237 6.56 12.45 8.00
C LEU A 237 5.43 12.33 9.01
N VAL A 238 4.54 11.37 8.85
CA VAL A 238 3.34 11.20 9.67
C VAL A 238 3.49 9.98 10.57
N ASP A 239 3.04 10.07 11.82
CA ASP A 239 2.98 8.92 12.71
C ASP A 239 2.15 7.77 12.09
N ASN A 240 2.70 6.56 12.07
CA ASN A 240 2.08 5.40 11.42
C ASN A 240 0.65 5.13 11.92
N ASN A 241 0.42 5.21 13.23
CA ASN A 241 -0.89 4.92 13.82
C ASN A 241 -1.89 6.02 13.47
N THR A 242 -1.44 7.27 13.52
CA THR A 242 -2.26 8.44 13.18
C THR A 242 -2.65 8.43 11.70
N PHE A 243 -1.71 8.12 10.81
CA PHE A 243 -1.97 7.98 9.38
C PHE A 243 -3.00 6.88 9.11
N THR A 244 -2.78 5.69 9.68
CA THR A 244 -3.68 4.54 9.51
C THR A 244 -5.10 4.86 9.99
N ALA A 245 -5.23 5.49 11.16
CA ALA A 245 -6.53 5.90 11.70
C ALA A 245 -7.24 6.97 10.84
N ALA A 246 -6.49 7.82 10.14
CA ALA A 246 -7.06 8.81 9.22
C ALA A 246 -7.39 8.22 7.83
N LEU A 247 -6.78 7.09 7.47
CA LEU A 247 -6.96 6.43 6.19
C LEU A 247 -8.15 5.46 6.20
N PHE A 248 -8.20 4.54 7.18
CA PHE A 248 -9.16 3.43 7.24
C PHE A 248 -10.41 3.74 8.06
N PRO A 249 -11.63 3.48 7.56
CA PRO A 249 -12.86 3.69 8.32
C PRO A 249 -13.05 2.63 9.41
N PRO A 250 -13.99 2.84 10.35
CA PRO A 250 -14.52 1.74 11.14
C PRO A 250 -15.26 0.73 10.23
N THR A 251 -15.06 -0.56 10.47
CA THR A 251 -15.69 -1.68 9.71
C THR A 251 -17.21 -1.61 9.62
N PHE A 252 -17.90 -1.06 10.63
CA PHE A 252 -19.34 -0.78 10.52
C PHE A 252 -19.84 0.16 11.64
N PRO A 253 -20.68 1.16 11.32
CA PRO A 253 -21.00 1.63 9.97
C PRO A 253 -19.81 2.39 9.37
N VAL A 254 -19.53 2.19 8.08
CA VAL A 254 -18.62 3.06 7.32
C VAL A 254 -19.14 4.49 7.40
N ASP A 255 -18.26 5.41 7.74
CA ASP A 255 -18.53 6.84 7.69
C ASP A 255 -17.55 7.55 6.76
N ASN A 256 -17.72 8.87 6.62
CA ASN A 256 -16.91 9.69 5.73
C ASN A 256 -15.80 10.46 6.47
N THR A 257 -15.45 10.05 7.69
CA THR A 257 -14.43 10.72 8.52
C THR A 257 -13.01 10.38 8.07
N THR A 258 -12.83 9.24 7.39
CA THR A 258 -11.54 8.78 6.87
C THR A 258 -11.50 8.83 5.35
N VAL A 259 -10.29 8.77 4.79
CA VAL A 259 -10.10 8.89 3.33
C VAL A 259 -10.75 7.73 2.58
N ILE A 260 -10.56 6.48 3.01
CA ILE A 260 -11.16 5.30 2.39
C ILE A 260 -12.68 5.31 2.58
N GLY A 261 -13.18 5.54 3.80
CA GLY A 261 -14.62 5.54 4.06
C GLY A 261 -15.38 6.59 3.22
N ALA A 262 -14.78 7.78 3.04
CA ALA A 262 -15.34 8.80 2.17
C ALA A 262 -15.28 8.42 0.67
N ALA A 263 -14.29 7.63 0.24
CA ALA A 263 -14.17 7.12 -1.12
C ALA A 263 -15.20 6.02 -1.41
N GLU A 264 -15.37 5.07 -0.49
CA GLU A 264 -16.38 4.02 -0.59
C GLU A 264 -17.80 4.59 -0.68
N LEU A 265 -18.17 5.48 0.25
CA LEU A 265 -19.51 6.07 0.31
C LEU A 265 -19.85 6.91 -0.94
N ALA A 266 -18.83 7.43 -1.63
CA ALA A 266 -19.02 8.16 -2.88
C ALA A 266 -19.02 7.25 -4.13
N GLY A 267 -18.67 5.97 -3.99
CA GLY A 267 -18.46 5.05 -5.10
C GLY A 267 -17.24 5.38 -5.95
N ASP A 268 -16.26 6.10 -5.38
CA ASP A 268 -14.97 6.37 -6.02
C ASP A 268 -14.07 5.14 -6.03
N MET A 269 -14.28 4.24 -5.06
CA MET A 269 -13.64 2.93 -4.90
C MET A 269 -14.71 1.84 -4.79
N ARG A 270 -14.45 0.66 -5.36
CA ARG A 270 -15.33 -0.52 -5.32
C ARG A 270 -14.52 -1.77 -5.02
N THR A 271 -15.19 -2.83 -4.57
CA THR A 271 -14.57 -4.14 -4.33
C THR A 271 -13.91 -4.75 -5.57
N ARG A 272 -14.29 -4.31 -6.78
CA ARG A 272 -13.74 -4.81 -8.06
C ARG A 272 -12.59 -3.99 -8.62
N ASP A 273 -12.15 -2.99 -7.87
CA ASP A 273 -11.10 -2.07 -8.24
C ASP A 273 -9.81 -2.41 -7.47
N LEU A 274 -8.65 -2.03 -8.00
CA LEU A 274 -7.42 -1.83 -7.23
C LEU A 274 -7.26 -0.32 -7.10
N THR A 275 -7.49 0.24 -5.91
CA THR A 275 -7.50 1.70 -5.75
C THR A 275 -6.19 2.22 -5.18
N SER A 276 -5.55 3.14 -5.89
CA SER A 276 -4.35 3.81 -5.40
C SER A 276 -4.69 5.15 -4.76
N PHE A 277 -4.36 5.30 -3.48
CA PHE A 277 -4.38 6.56 -2.77
C PHE A 277 -3.02 7.24 -2.94
N LEU A 278 -2.97 8.18 -3.88
CA LEU A 278 -1.73 8.85 -4.27
C LEU A 278 -1.47 10.04 -3.34
N PHE A 279 -0.29 10.08 -2.74
CA PHE A 279 0.23 11.20 -1.96
C PHE A 279 1.44 11.83 -2.66
N ASN A 280 1.93 12.96 -2.15
CA ASN A 280 3.12 13.64 -2.67
C ASN A 280 4.08 13.94 -1.53
N ASN A 281 5.24 13.30 -1.48
CA ASN A 281 6.23 13.40 -0.41
C ASN A 281 5.63 13.29 1.01
N VAL A 282 4.66 12.40 1.19
CA VAL A 282 4.17 12.02 2.52
C VAL A 282 4.73 10.64 2.81
N TYR A 283 5.35 10.45 3.96
CA TYR A 283 5.89 9.15 4.37
C TYR A 283 5.57 8.88 5.83
N LEU A 284 5.69 7.64 6.27
CA LEU A 284 5.31 7.27 7.63
C LEU A 284 6.53 7.01 8.51
N ILE A 285 6.40 7.39 9.77
CA ILE A 285 7.39 7.20 10.83
C ILE A 285 6.70 6.68 12.09
N ASP A 286 7.35 5.81 12.83
CA ASP A 286 6.97 5.57 14.22
C ASP A 286 7.64 6.64 15.09
N LEU A 287 6.86 7.64 15.55
CA LEU A 287 7.42 8.73 16.36
C LEU A 287 7.93 8.27 17.73
N SER A 288 7.50 7.10 18.20
CA SER A 288 7.93 6.55 19.49
C SER A 288 9.31 5.87 19.42
N THR A 289 9.61 5.20 18.30
CA THR A 289 10.87 4.48 18.09
C THR A 289 11.85 5.21 17.16
N GLY A 290 11.36 6.16 16.36
CA GLY A 290 12.09 6.80 15.28
C GLY A 290 12.30 5.90 14.05
N SER A 291 11.63 4.74 13.98
CA SER A 291 11.68 3.83 12.84
C SER A 291 11.05 4.50 11.63
N CYS A 292 11.83 4.68 10.58
CA CYS A 292 11.45 5.39 9.35
C CYS A 292 12.14 4.71 8.14
N CYS A 293 11.61 4.81 6.92
CA CYS A 293 10.36 5.49 6.53
C CYS A 293 9.52 4.58 5.64
N VAL A 294 8.22 4.47 5.92
CA VAL A 294 7.27 3.74 5.06
C VAL A 294 6.83 4.66 3.91
N LEU A 295 7.14 4.28 2.67
CA LEU A 295 6.87 5.07 1.47
C LEU A 295 5.52 4.78 0.83
N GLY A 296 5.05 3.55 1.03
CA GLY A 296 3.78 3.01 0.62
C GLY A 296 3.47 1.75 1.42
N PHE A 297 2.23 1.28 1.28
CA PHE A 297 1.84 -0.08 1.63
C PHE A 297 0.61 -0.46 0.80
N HIS A 298 0.44 -1.73 0.52
CA HIS A 298 -0.81 -2.29 0.02
C HIS A 298 -1.58 -3.00 1.13
N GLU A 299 -2.91 -3.01 1.03
CA GLU A 299 -3.81 -3.61 2.03
C GLU A 299 -5.21 -3.78 1.40
N TYR A 300 -6.19 -4.24 2.19
CA TYR A 300 -7.60 -4.11 1.84
C TYR A 300 -8.42 -3.57 3.00
N ASP A 301 -9.45 -2.78 2.70
CA ASP A 301 -10.48 -2.46 3.69
C ASP A 301 -11.51 -3.60 3.75
N PHE A 302 -11.74 -4.12 4.95
CA PHE A 302 -12.72 -5.17 5.20
C PHE A 302 -14.05 -4.56 5.59
N GLU A 303 -15.08 -5.01 4.88
CA GLU A 303 -16.43 -4.55 5.07
C GLU A 303 -17.40 -5.74 5.18
N PRO A 304 -18.35 -5.72 6.14
CA PRO A 304 -19.31 -6.80 6.28
C PRO A 304 -20.19 -6.91 5.04
N GLY A 305 -20.66 -8.13 4.78
CA GLY A 305 -21.51 -8.42 3.64
C GLY A 305 -22.87 -7.73 3.73
N VAL A 306 -23.42 -7.41 2.56
CA VAL A 306 -24.70 -6.74 2.42
C VAL A 306 -25.68 -7.61 1.64
N PRO A 307 -27.00 -7.49 1.85
CA PRO A 307 -27.96 -8.34 1.14
C PRO A 307 -27.82 -8.29 -0.39
N SER A 308 -27.43 -7.13 -0.95
CA SER A 308 -27.26 -6.95 -2.40
C SER A 308 -26.10 -7.73 -3.01
N ASN A 309 -25.11 -8.17 -2.23
CA ASN A 309 -24.01 -9.01 -2.69
C ASN A 309 -24.10 -10.45 -2.16
N GLY A 310 -25.27 -10.87 -1.68
CA GLY A 310 -25.47 -12.20 -1.10
C GLY A 310 -24.89 -12.36 0.31
N ASN A 311 -24.66 -11.25 1.03
CA ASN A 311 -24.00 -11.21 2.34
C ASN A 311 -22.55 -11.73 2.32
N LEU A 312 -21.86 -11.60 1.20
CA LEU A 312 -20.44 -11.92 1.11
C LEU A 312 -19.63 -10.77 1.71
N PRO A 313 -18.62 -11.04 2.56
CA PRO A 313 -17.62 -10.06 2.94
C PRO A 313 -17.09 -9.29 1.73
N ARG A 314 -16.92 -7.98 1.87
CA ARG A 314 -16.45 -7.08 0.84
C ARG A 314 -15.01 -6.72 1.15
N LEU A 315 -14.09 -6.96 0.22
CA LEU A 315 -12.68 -6.58 0.36
C LEU A 315 -12.34 -5.53 -0.69
N TYR A 316 -12.02 -4.33 -0.24
CA TYR A 316 -11.66 -3.19 -1.07
C TYR A 316 -10.14 -3.09 -1.12
N VAL A 317 -9.54 -3.72 -2.12
CA VAL A 317 -8.07 -3.77 -2.29
C VAL A 317 -7.54 -2.40 -2.70
N MET A 318 -6.48 -1.97 -2.01
CA MET A 318 -5.90 -0.65 -2.18
C MET A 318 -4.39 -0.64 -1.96
N ASP A 319 -3.78 0.41 -2.48
CA ASP A 319 -2.47 0.86 -2.04
C ASP A 319 -2.54 2.30 -1.55
N TYR A 320 -1.70 2.61 -0.58
CA TYR A 320 -1.21 3.95 -0.33
C TYR A 320 0.18 4.05 -0.95
N SER A 321 0.40 5.05 -1.78
CA SER A 321 1.71 5.30 -2.40
C SER A 321 2.03 6.78 -2.47
N SER A 322 3.23 7.18 -2.05
CA SER A 322 3.70 8.54 -2.22
C SER A 322 4.50 8.71 -3.50
N TRP A 323 4.18 9.74 -4.30
CA TRP A 323 5.12 10.28 -5.27
C TRP A 323 6.36 10.81 -4.53
N ILE A 324 7.54 10.47 -5.01
CA ILE A 324 8.81 10.80 -4.36
C ILE A 324 9.57 11.85 -5.17
N SER A 325 9.85 13.00 -4.58
CA SER A 325 10.69 14.00 -5.24
C SER A 325 12.16 13.55 -5.30
N PRO A 326 12.89 13.85 -6.38
CA PRO A 326 14.27 13.41 -6.53
C PRO A 326 15.18 13.88 -5.39
N GLY A 327 16.02 12.98 -4.88
CA GLY A 327 17.05 13.29 -3.88
C GLY A 327 16.60 13.27 -2.41
N LEU A 328 15.35 12.88 -2.15
CA LEU A 328 14.85 12.66 -0.77
C LEU A 328 15.45 11.40 -0.14
N PHE A 329 15.56 10.32 -0.91
CA PHE A 329 16.12 9.04 -0.48
C PHE A 329 17.35 8.64 -1.32
N ASN A 330 18.16 7.73 -0.79
CA ASN A 330 19.24 7.08 -1.53
C ASN A 330 18.67 5.93 -2.39
N GLY A 331 19.53 5.16 -3.08
CA GLY A 331 19.10 3.96 -3.84
C GLY A 331 18.32 4.24 -5.13
N GLY A 332 18.14 5.51 -5.49
CA GLY A 332 17.38 5.91 -6.68
C GLY A 332 15.86 5.90 -6.47
N PHE A 333 15.38 5.84 -5.23
CA PHE A 333 13.95 5.96 -4.94
C PHE A 333 13.46 7.36 -5.26
N GLN A 334 12.64 7.45 -6.30
CA GLN A 334 12.04 8.70 -6.76
C GLN A 334 10.80 8.42 -7.61
N ASP A 335 10.06 9.47 -7.96
CA ASP A 335 8.85 9.42 -8.77
C ASP A 335 7.84 8.34 -8.35
N ILE A 336 7.74 7.25 -9.11
CA ILE A 336 6.78 6.16 -8.95
C ILE A 336 7.37 4.93 -8.25
N THR A 337 8.61 4.97 -7.73
CA THR A 337 9.25 3.78 -7.14
C THR A 337 8.37 3.12 -6.07
N ALA A 338 7.83 3.90 -5.12
CA ALA A 338 6.92 3.37 -4.11
C ALA A 338 5.64 2.81 -4.76
N MET A 339 5.05 3.50 -5.73
CA MET A 339 3.83 3.01 -6.39
C MET A 339 4.07 1.74 -7.21
N SER A 340 5.24 1.58 -7.83
CA SER A 340 5.58 0.34 -8.54
C SER A 340 5.75 -0.83 -7.58
N HIS A 341 6.31 -0.58 -6.40
CA HIS A 341 6.43 -1.54 -5.31
C HIS A 341 5.05 -1.96 -4.81
N GLU A 342 4.20 -1.02 -4.41
CA GLU A 342 2.92 -1.42 -3.83
C GLU A 342 2.02 -2.13 -4.84
N ILE A 343 2.09 -1.75 -6.12
CA ILE A 343 1.32 -2.41 -7.18
C ILE A 343 1.87 -3.80 -7.49
N SER A 344 3.20 -3.99 -7.53
CA SER A 344 3.80 -5.32 -7.78
C SER A 344 3.43 -6.30 -6.68
N GLU A 345 3.50 -5.87 -5.43
CA GLU A 345 3.09 -6.64 -4.25
C GLU A 345 1.59 -6.89 -4.23
N THR A 346 0.75 -5.87 -4.46
CA THR A 346 -0.72 -6.08 -4.55
C THR A 346 -1.08 -7.14 -5.59
N PHE A 347 -0.38 -7.19 -6.72
CA PHE A 347 -0.63 -8.18 -7.76
C PHE A 347 -0.27 -9.60 -7.33
N ASN A 348 0.72 -9.73 -6.46
CA ASN A 348 1.22 -11.00 -5.95
C ASN A 348 0.59 -11.44 -4.64
N ASP A 349 0.12 -10.53 -3.79
CA ASP A 349 -0.52 -10.77 -2.50
C ASP A 349 -1.66 -9.75 -2.21
N PRO A 350 -2.74 -9.72 -3.00
CA PRO A 350 -3.81 -8.72 -2.86
C PRO A 350 -4.54 -8.73 -1.51
N PHE A 351 -4.28 -9.73 -0.66
CA PHE A 351 -4.93 -9.91 0.64
C PHE A 351 -3.94 -10.08 1.79
N VAL A 352 -2.67 -9.70 1.60
CA VAL A 352 -1.59 -9.70 2.61
C VAL A 352 -1.49 -11.03 3.39
N ASN A 353 -1.76 -12.15 2.70
CA ASN A 353 -1.87 -13.46 3.31
C ASN A 353 -1.27 -14.60 2.48
N ASN A 354 -0.47 -14.28 1.48
CA ASN A 354 0.31 -15.25 0.74
C ASN A 354 1.61 -15.58 1.49
N TRP A 355 1.49 -16.54 2.40
CA TRP A 355 2.63 -17.05 3.15
C TRP A 355 3.56 -17.86 2.26
N THR A 356 4.85 -17.74 2.52
CA THR A 356 5.94 -18.47 1.88
C THR A 356 6.76 -19.19 2.95
N PRO A 357 7.68 -20.10 2.59
CA PRO A 357 8.76 -20.45 3.51
C PRO A 357 9.49 -19.17 3.97
N TRP A 358 10.08 -19.22 5.16
CA TRP A 358 10.94 -18.16 5.65
C TRP A 358 12.08 -17.90 4.66
N TRP A 359 12.28 -16.63 4.33
CA TRP A 359 13.34 -16.19 3.44
C TRP A 359 14.14 -15.04 4.07
N LEU A 360 15.40 -14.96 3.68
CA LEU A 360 16.34 -13.96 4.14
C LEU A 360 16.93 -13.24 2.93
N SER A 361 16.57 -11.98 2.75
CA SER A 361 17.25 -11.11 1.80
C SER A 361 18.42 -10.41 2.49
N LEU A 362 19.61 -10.47 1.89
CA LEU A 362 20.84 -9.88 2.42
C LEU A 362 21.47 -8.97 1.38
N ASP A 363 21.78 -7.75 1.79
CA ASP A 363 22.64 -6.88 1.00
C ASP A 363 24.08 -7.43 1.01
N PRO A 364 24.63 -7.83 -0.15
CA PRO A 364 25.98 -8.37 -0.22
C PRO A 364 27.08 -7.36 0.15
N ASN A 365 26.80 -6.05 0.11
CA ASN A 365 27.78 -5.01 0.40
C ASN A 365 27.78 -4.58 1.86
N THR A 366 26.59 -4.48 2.47
CA THR A 366 26.44 -3.95 3.84
C THR A 366 26.21 -5.04 4.88
N GLY A 367 25.78 -6.24 4.45
CA GLY A 367 25.35 -7.32 5.34
C GLY A 367 24.03 -7.03 6.07
N PHE A 368 23.37 -5.91 5.76
CA PHE A 368 22.02 -5.64 6.24
C PHE A 368 21.06 -6.66 5.63
N GLY A 369 20.06 -7.09 6.40
CA GLY A 369 19.16 -8.15 5.99
C GLY A 369 17.75 -7.95 6.47
N LEU A 370 16.81 -8.48 5.68
CA LEU A 370 15.39 -8.56 5.99
C LEU A 370 14.98 -10.02 6.01
N CYS A 371 14.26 -10.39 7.07
CA CYS A 371 13.77 -11.74 7.30
C CYS A 371 12.25 -11.74 7.42
N GLN A 372 11.61 -12.54 6.57
CA GLN A 372 10.15 -12.55 6.42
C GLN A 372 9.67 -13.93 5.93
N ASP A 373 8.35 -14.12 5.90
CA ASP A 373 7.67 -15.36 5.49
C ASP A 373 6.38 -15.10 4.66
N ASN A 374 6.31 -13.94 4.02
CA ASN A 374 5.25 -13.46 3.15
C ASN A 374 5.77 -13.17 1.73
N LEU A 375 4.86 -13.12 0.76
CA LEU A 375 5.17 -12.86 -0.65
C LEU A 375 5.14 -11.33 -0.91
N GLU A 376 6.18 -10.65 -0.43
CA GLU A 376 6.38 -9.19 -0.59
C GLU A 376 7.51 -8.96 -1.58
N THR A 377 7.17 -8.79 -2.87
CA THR A 377 8.15 -8.77 -3.97
C THR A 377 9.18 -7.66 -3.83
N GLY A 378 8.77 -6.51 -3.32
CA GLY A 378 9.60 -5.31 -3.24
C GLY A 378 10.45 -5.28 -1.97
N ASP A 379 9.94 -5.85 -0.88
CA ASP A 379 10.65 -6.00 0.40
C ASP A 379 11.98 -6.76 0.24
N VAL A 380 12.02 -7.76 -0.63
CA VAL A 380 13.25 -8.51 -0.94
C VAL A 380 14.35 -7.58 -1.49
N ILE A 381 13.98 -6.52 -2.20
CA ILE A 381 14.89 -5.68 -2.98
C ILE A 381 15.25 -4.37 -2.26
N GLU A 382 14.34 -3.80 -1.45
CA GLU A 382 14.56 -2.52 -0.76
C GLU A 382 15.73 -2.55 0.23
N VAL A 383 16.06 -3.74 0.74
CA VAL A 383 17.17 -3.97 1.66
C VAL A 383 18.54 -3.79 0.99
N LEU A 384 18.60 -3.91 -0.34
CA LEU A 384 19.84 -3.89 -1.11
C LEU A 384 20.38 -2.46 -1.26
N SER A 385 21.71 -2.30 -1.25
CA SER A 385 22.34 -1.00 -1.50
C SER A 385 22.54 -0.68 -2.98
N ASN A 386 22.49 -1.69 -3.85
CA ASN A 386 22.74 -1.58 -5.29
C ASN A 386 21.61 -2.22 -6.10
N ASN A 387 21.37 -1.68 -7.29
CA ASN A 387 20.38 -2.17 -8.25
C ASN A 387 18.94 -2.28 -7.70
N VAL A 388 18.55 -1.34 -6.83
CA VAL A 388 17.22 -1.32 -6.22
C VAL A 388 16.16 -0.80 -7.19
N THR A 389 16.54 0.14 -8.04
CA THR A 389 15.64 0.81 -8.99
C THR A 389 16.07 0.60 -10.43
N TYR A 390 15.08 0.53 -11.32
CA TYR A 390 15.25 0.38 -12.76
C TYR A 390 14.70 1.60 -13.49
N SER A 391 15.59 2.31 -14.20
CA SER A 391 15.26 3.53 -14.92
C SER A 391 14.66 3.23 -16.30
N VAL A 392 13.54 3.85 -16.61
CA VAL A 392 12.84 3.70 -17.89
C VAL A 392 12.50 5.06 -18.50
N GLY A 393 12.90 5.24 -19.77
CA GLY A 393 12.56 6.44 -20.54
C GLY A 393 11.23 6.26 -21.27
N LEU A 394 10.19 7.02 -20.87
CA LEU A 394 8.87 6.98 -21.49
C LEU A 394 8.25 8.38 -21.48
N ASN A 395 7.57 8.78 -22.56
CA ASN A 395 6.88 10.07 -22.66
C ASN A 395 7.78 11.29 -22.34
N ASN A 396 9.04 11.29 -22.81
CA ASN A 396 10.06 12.31 -22.54
C ASN A 396 10.39 12.50 -21.05
N ARG A 397 10.10 11.51 -20.21
CA ARG A 397 10.44 11.46 -18.79
C ARG A 397 11.21 10.17 -18.49
N THR A 398 12.13 10.24 -17.52
CA THR A 398 12.70 9.05 -16.90
C THR A 398 11.88 8.73 -15.65
N TYR A 399 11.34 7.53 -15.58
CA TYR A 399 10.70 6.95 -14.39
C TYR A 399 11.64 5.93 -13.74
N HIS A 400 11.45 5.68 -12.45
CA HIS A 400 12.26 4.78 -11.64
C HIS A 400 11.32 3.75 -11.01
N LEU A 401 11.21 2.60 -11.67
CA LEU A 401 10.53 1.44 -11.12
C LEU A 401 11.40 0.83 -10.04
N GLN A 402 10.82 0.14 -9.07
CA GLN A 402 11.61 -0.76 -8.24
C GLN A 402 11.90 -2.05 -9.02
N ASN A 403 13.07 -2.63 -8.81
CA ASN A 403 13.26 -4.04 -9.12
C ASN A 403 12.51 -4.88 -8.08
N GLU A 404 11.97 -6.00 -8.52
CA GLU A 404 11.05 -6.85 -7.75
C GLU A 404 11.56 -8.28 -7.77
N ALA A 405 11.40 -9.01 -6.66
CA ALA A 405 11.57 -10.45 -6.67
C ALA A 405 10.40 -11.12 -7.41
N LEU A 406 10.71 -12.12 -8.24
CA LEU A 406 9.70 -12.91 -8.95
C LEU A 406 9.25 -14.09 -8.10
N PHE A 407 8.00 -14.56 -8.30
CA PHE A 407 7.44 -15.72 -7.59
C PHE A 407 8.39 -16.93 -7.41
N PRO A 408 9.16 -17.39 -8.43
CA PRO A 408 10.10 -18.50 -8.25
C PRO A 408 11.16 -18.32 -7.16
N TRP A 409 11.49 -17.09 -6.79
CA TRP A 409 12.42 -16.81 -5.68
C TRP A 409 11.80 -17.22 -4.34
N PHE A 410 10.52 -16.91 -4.13
CA PHE A 410 9.76 -17.30 -2.94
C PHE A 410 9.42 -18.79 -2.92
N ALA A 411 9.24 -19.39 -4.09
CA ALA A 411 8.98 -20.82 -4.24
C ALA A 411 10.26 -21.69 -4.18
N PHE A 412 11.44 -21.07 -4.05
CA PHE A 412 12.76 -21.73 -4.04
C PHE A 412 13.00 -22.64 -5.26
N GLU A 413 12.44 -22.29 -6.42
CA GLU A 413 12.53 -23.10 -7.63
C GLU A 413 13.89 -22.94 -8.31
N SER A 414 14.63 -24.05 -8.48
CA SER A 414 15.95 -24.05 -9.13
C SER A 414 16.08 -25.21 -10.13
N PRO A 415 16.34 -24.93 -11.43
CA PRO A 415 16.42 -23.60 -12.04
C PRO A 415 15.07 -22.87 -12.05
N SER A 416 15.10 -21.53 -12.02
CA SER A 416 13.88 -20.71 -12.14
C SER A 416 13.16 -20.97 -13.47
N PRO A 417 11.84 -21.24 -13.45
CA PRO A 417 11.03 -21.33 -14.67
C PRO A 417 10.64 -19.96 -15.24
N ALA A 418 10.92 -18.86 -14.53
CA ALA A 418 10.65 -17.51 -15.00
C ALA A 418 11.39 -17.20 -16.31
N ARG A 419 10.96 -16.12 -16.97
CA ARG A 419 11.58 -15.63 -18.19
C ARG A 419 13.09 -15.46 -17.98
N LEU A 420 13.89 -16.05 -18.89
CA LEU A 420 15.36 -16.06 -18.85
C LEU A 420 15.98 -16.78 -17.63
N GLY A 421 15.20 -17.53 -16.84
CA GLY A 421 15.67 -18.17 -15.61
C GLY A 421 15.97 -17.17 -14.49
N ALA A 422 15.33 -16.00 -14.52
CA ALA A 422 15.56 -14.91 -13.58
C ALA A 422 14.83 -15.12 -12.24
N TYR A 423 15.30 -14.40 -11.21
CA TYR A 423 14.59 -14.27 -9.92
C TYR A 423 14.14 -12.84 -9.65
N SER A 424 14.47 -11.89 -10.52
CA SER A 424 14.08 -10.50 -10.40
C SER A 424 13.66 -9.89 -11.74
N PHE A 425 12.92 -8.78 -11.66
CA PHE A 425 12.44 -8.00 -12.80
C PHE A 425 12.34 -6.52 -12.41
N PRO A 426 12.47 -5.53 -13.32
CA PRO A 426 12.83 -5.67 -14.73
C PRO A 426 14.28 -6.05 -14.99
N ASP A 427 15.17 -5.84 -14.03
CA ASP A 427 16.58 -6.25 -14.16
C ASP A 427 16.77 -7.67 -13.61
N GLU A 428 17.04 -8.62 -14.51
CA GLU A 428 17.26 -10.02 -14.16
C GLU A 428 18.55 -10.27 -13.36
N THR A 429 19.40 -9.25 -13.20
CA THR A 429 20.67 -9.34 -12.47
C THR A 429 20.58 -8.87 -11.01
N THR A 430 19.45 -8.32 -10.57
CA THR A 430 19.26 -7.86 -9.19
C THR A 430 19.29 -9.03 -8.20
N LEU A 431 18.55 -10.10 -8.48
CA LEU A 431 18.60 -11.35 -7.72
C LEU A 431 19.14 -12.47 -8.61
N THR A 432 20.37 -12.91 -8.32
CA THR A 432 21.04 -13.99 -9.06
C THR A 432 21.05 -15.31 -8.31
N THR A 433 20.62 -15.32 -7.04
CA THR A 433 20.58 -16.50 -6.17
C THR A 433 19.34 -16.50 -5.29
N LEU A 434 18.87 -17.70 -4.94
CA LEU A 434 17.81 -17.89 -3.95
C LEU A 434 18.26 -17.48 -2.55
N SER A 435 17.28 -17.20 -1.69
CA SER A 435 17.48 -17.18 -0.23
C SER A 435 18.09 -18.51 0.26
N PRO A 436 18.83 -18.53 1.38
CA PRO A 436 19.06 -19.76 2.12
C PRO A 436 17.72 -20.47 2.40
N SER A 437 17.66 -21.78 2.14
CA SER A 437 16.47 -22.61 2.37
C SER A 437 16.42 -23.15 3.80
N ASN A 438 15.29 -23.77 4.18
CA ASN A 438 15.11 -24.49 5.46
C ASN A 438 15.35 -23.60 6.70
N LEU A 439 14.70 -22.44 6.72
CA LEU A 439 14.79 -21.44 7.78
C LEU A 439 13.61 -21.55 8.75
N LEU A 440 13.90 -21.50 10.05
CA LEU A 440 12.95 -21.34 11.15
C LEU A 440 12.55 -19.86 11.31
N PRO A 441 11.51 -19.57 12.13
CA PRO A 441 11.17 -18.20 12.50
C PRO A 441 12.36 -17.34 12.91
N GLY A 442 12.42 -16.14 12.34
CA GLY A 442 13.58 -15.25 12.49
C GLY A 442 14.79 -15.63 11.62
N CYS A 443 14.56 -16.42 10.56
CA CYS A 443 15.57 -16.82 9.58
C CYS A 443 16.78 -17.52 10.19
N THR A 444 16.52 -18.35 11.20
CA THR A 444 17.55 -19.19 11.80
C THR A 444 17.62 -20.53 11.06
N PRO A 445 18.80 -21.05 10.73
CA PRO A 445 18.90 -22.34 10.04
C PRO A 445 18.24 -23.45 10.88
N ALA A 446 17.35 -24.23 10.26
CA ALA A 446 16.80 -25.42 10.89
C ALA A 446 17.86 -26.54 10.99
N PRO A 447 17.81 -27.37 12.05
CA PRO A 447 18.80 -28.42 12.31
C PRO A 447 18.79 -29.60 11.31
#